data_AF-A0A0K8SNB4-F1
#
_entry.id   AF-A0A0K8SNB4-F1
#
_cell.length_a   1.000
_cell.length_b   1.000
_cell.length_c   1.000
_cell.angle_alpha   90.00
_cell.angle_beta   90.00
_cell.angle_gamma   90.00
#
_symmetry.space_group_name_H-M   'P 1'
#
loop_
_entity.id
_entity.type
_entity.pdbx_description
1 polymer ?
#
loop_
_entity_poly.entity_id
_entity_poly.type
_entity_poly.pdbx_seq_one_letter_code
_entity_poly.pdbx_strand_id
1 'polypeptide(L)'
;RTSDKQYIFDFAFDEKSSQEEVYNLTTRSLVRDVLLGYNATVFAYGATGAGKTHTMVGTPSQPGIMVRALNDLFTSIADKEPAHRVKLSYLELYNENIRDLLNPSA
;
A
#
# COMPACT_ATOMS: atom_id res chain seq x y z
N ARG A 1 13.58 -34.39 -15.18
CA ARG A 1 12.68 -33.45 -15.88
C ARG A 1 11.89 -32.72 -14.82
N THR A 2 12.25 -31.47 -14.52
CA THR A 2 11.38 -30.56 -13.75
C THR A 2 10.14 -30.31 -14.60
N SER A 3 8.96 -30.70 -14.11
CA SER A 3 7.71 -30.34 -14.77
C SER A 3 7.48 -28.84 -14.56
N ASP A 4 7.12 -28.12 -15.63
CA ASP A 4 6.71 -26.72 -15.50
C ASP A 4 5.50 -26.64 -14.58
N LYS A 5 5.62 -25.84 -13.51
CA LYS A 5 4.52 -25.53 -12.60
C LYS A 5 3.92 -24.19 -12.99
N GLN A 6 2.62 -24.17 -13.20
CA GLN A 6 1.86 -22.95 -13.48
C GLN A 6 1.13 -22.48 -12.22
N TYR A 7 1.03 -21.16 -12.07
CA TYR A 7 0.33 -20.50 -10.98
C TYR A 7 -0.59 -19.42 -11.57
N ILE A 8 -1.73 -19.20 -10.94
CA ILE A 8 -2.75 -18.26 -11.39
C ILE A 8 -3.00 -17.25 -10.26
N PHE A 9 -3.11 -15.99 -10.64
CA PHE A 9 -3.36 -14.86 -9.76
C PHE A 9 -4.36 -13.93 -10.46
N ASP A 10 -5.06 -13.07 -9.70
CA ASP A 10 -5.96 -12.06 -10.28
C ASP A 10 -5.19 -11.10 -11.20
N PHE A 11 -3.96 -10.74 -10.81
CA PHE A 11 -3.02 -9.95 -11.58
C PHE A 11 -1.59 -10.48 -11.41
N ALA A 12 -0.79 -10.37 -12.46
CA ALA A 12 0.65 -10.64 -12.44
C ALA A 12 1.38 -9.45 -13.09
N PHE A 13 2.42 -8.96 -12.43
CA PHE A 13 3.19 -7.80 -12.85
C PHE A 13 4.64 -8.22 -13.10
N ASP A 14 5.22 -7.73 -14.20
CA ASP A 14 6.63 -7.95 -14.52
C ASP A 14 7.45 -6.69 -14.21
N GLU A 15 8.75 -6.71 -14.52
CA GLU A 15 9.66 -5.58 -14.28
C GLU A 15 9.34 -4.31 -15.09
N LYS A 16 8.45 -4.41 -16.09
CA LYS A 16 8.02 -3.27 -16.92
C LYS A 16 6.78 -2.60 -16.35
N SER A 17 6.06 -3.27 -15.46
CA SER A 17 4.91 -2.69 -14.78
C SER A 17 5.34 -1.51 -13.90
N SER A 18 4.59 -0.41 -14.01
CA SER A 18 4.89 0.80 -13.24
C SER A 18 4.27 0.75 -11.84
N GLN A 19 4.81 1.54 -10.91
CA GLN A 19 4.21 1.73 -9.57
C GLN A 19 2.76 2.22 -9.62
N GLU A 20 2.43 3.00 -10.66
CA GLU A 20 1.08 3.50 -10.88
C GLU A 20 0.12 2.40 -11.33
N GLU A 21 0.57 1.55 -12.25
CA GLU A 21 -0.20 0.41 -12.74
C GLU A 21 -0.51 -0.57 -11.60
N VAL A 22 0.49 -0.93 -10.80
CA VAL A 22 0.32 -1.80 -9.62
C VAL A 22 -0.69 -1.20 -8.66
N TYR A 23 -0.60 0.10 -8.35
CA TYR A 23 -1.56 0.78 -7.49
C TYR A 23 -2.99 0.77 -8.07
N ASN A 24 -3.15 1.13 -9.34
CA ASN A 24 -4.43 1.22 -10.01
C ASN A 24 -5.18 -0.13 -10.05
N LEU A 25 -4.45 -1.21 -10.32
CA LEU A 25 -5.04 -2.55 -10.46
C LEU A 25 -5.26 -3.27 -9.12
N THR A 26 -4.57 -2.86 -8.05
CA THR A 26 -4.67 -3.56 -6.75
C THR A 26 -5.37 -2.78 -5.65
N THR A 27 -5.08 -1.47 -5.51
CA THR A 27 -5.36 -0.75 -4.25
C THR A 27 -6.31 0.44 -4.41
N ARG A 28 -6.40 1.01 -5.61
CA ARG A 28 -7.19 2.21 -5.84
C ARG A 28 -8.67 2.06 -5.49
N SER A 29 -9.26 0.90 -5.78
CA SER A 29 -10.65 0.60 -5.39
C SER A 29 -10.84 0.57 -3.87
N LEU A 30 -9.85 0.08 -3.13
CA LEU A 30 -9.91 -0.02 -1.67
C LEU A 30 -10.00 1.35 -0.99
N VAL A 31 -9.40 2.39 -1.58
CA VAL A 31 -9.54 3.77 -1.07
C VAL A 31 -11.00 4.20 -1.09
N ARG A 32 -11.73 3.85 -2.16
CA ARG A 32 -13.18 4.13 -2.24
C ARG A 32 -13.96 3.37 -1.18
N ASP A 33 -13.63 2.09 -0.96
CA ASP A 33 -14.32 1.27 0.04
C ASP A 33 -14.09 1.82 1.46
N VAL A 34 -12.88 2.28 1.77
CA VAL A 34 -12.56 2.96 3.04
C VAL A 34 -13.40 4.22 3.24
N LEU A 35 -13.58 5.02 2.19
CA LEU A 35 -14.43 6.22 2.24
C LEU A 35 -15.93 5.91 2.41
N LEU A 36 -16.36 4.69 2.06
CA LEU A 36 -17.71 4.19 2.31
C LEU A 36 -17.87 3.58 3.72
N GLY A 37 -16.82 3.59 4.54
CA GLY A 37 -16.82 3.08 5.91
C GLY A 37 -16.43 1.62 6.04
N TYR A 38 -15.89 0.99 4.98
CA TYR A 38 -15.37 -0.37 5.05
C TYR A 38 -13.91 -0.40 5.51
N ASN A 39 -13.49 -1.53 6.07
CA ASN A 39 -12.08 -1.77 6.40
C ASN A 39 -11.36 -2.39 5.20
N ALA A 40 -10.15 -1.93 4.92
CA ALA A 40 -9.27 -2.51 3.90
C ALA A 40 -7.88 -2.80 4.48
N THR A 41 -7.20 -3.80 3.95
CA THR A 41 -5.84 -4.17 4.36
C THR A 41 -5.03 -4.62 3.16
N VAL A 42 -3.77 -4.19 3.09
CA VAL A 42 -2.87 -4.47 1.97
C VAL A 42 -1.57 -5.00 2.55
N PHE A 43 -1.17 -6.20 2.12
CA PHE A 43 0.07 -6.82 2.52
C PHE A 43 1.04 -6.87 1.34
N ALA A 44 2.29 -6.49 1.58
CA ALA A 44 3.39 -6.85 0.70
C ALA A 44 4.12 -8.05 1.29
N TYR A 45 4.05 -9.20 0.60
CA TYR A 45 4.61 -10.46 1.05
C TYR A 45 5.66 -10.97 0.06
N GLY A 46 6.75 -11.55 0.58
CA GLY A 46 7.83 -12.10 -0.23
C GLY A 46 9.18 -12.12 0.49
N ALA A 47 10.17 -12.74 -0.11
CA ALA A 47 11.53 -12.83 0.46
C ALA A 47 12.19 -11.44 0.62
N THR A 48 13.24 -11.36 1.43
CA THR A 48 14.10 -10.16 1.48
C THR A 48 14.68 -9.89 0.10
N GLY A 49 14.66 -8.62 -0.33
CA GLY A 49 15.07 -8.23 -1.68
C GLY A 49 14.00 -8.38 -2.77
N ALA A 50 12.85 -9.00 -2.49
CA ALA A 50 11.79 -9.22 -3.50
C ALA A 50 10.94 -7.98 -3.84
N GLY A 51 11.30 -6.79 -3.37
CA GLY A 51 10.59 -5.55 -3.73
C GLY A 51 9.40 -5.14 -2.83
N LYS A 52 9.24 -5.71 -1.62
CA LYS A 52 8.16 -5.32 -0.68
C LYS A 52 8.14 -3.82 -0.37
N THR A 53 9.27 -3.28 0.10
CA THR A 53 9.41 -1.85 0.43
C THR A 53 9.28 -0.97 -0.81
N HIS A 54 9.82 -1.44 -1.94
CA HIS A 54 9.66 -0.75 -3.23
C HIS A 54 8.18 -0.62 -3.60
N THR A 55 7.39 -1.69 -3.51
CA THR A 55 5.95 -1.66 -3.86
C THR A 55 5.14 -0.80 -2.89
N MET A 56 5.38 -0.92 -1.58
CA MET A 56 4.58 -0.19 -0.58
C MET A 56 4.96 1.27 -0.44
N VAL A 57 6.25 1.58 -0.33
CA VAL A 57 6.75 2.95 -0.08
C VAL A 57 7.23 3.59 -1.38
N GLY A 58 8.00 2.84 -2.17
CA GLY A 58 8.61 3.33 -3.41
C GLY A 58 9.73 4.33 -3.17
N THR A 59 9.98 5.16 -4.18
CA THR A 59 10.98 6.23 -4.14
C THR A 59 10.29 7.58 -4.35
N PRO A 60 10.95 8.72 -4.08
CA PRO A 60 10.37 10.03 -4.34
C PRO A 60 9.97 10.25 -5.81
N SER A 61 10.72 9.68 -6.76
CA SER A 61 10.41 9.77 -8.19
C SER A 61 9.39 8.73 -8.66
N GLN A 62 9.28 7.60 -7.96
CA GLN A 62 8.35 6.51 -8.24
C GLN A 62 7.65 6.07 -6.94
N PRO A 63 6.70 6.88 -6.44
CA PRO A 63 6.02 6.60 -5.18
C PRO A 63 5.22 5.30 -5.27
N GLY A 64 5.25 4.52 -4.19
CA GLY A 64 4.54 3.25 -4.07
C GLY A 64 3.08 3.41 -3.61
N ILE A 65 2.48 2.30 -3.23
CA ILE A 65 1.06 2.20 -2.84
C ILE A 65 0.69 3.18 -1.72
N MET A 66 1.50 3.30 -0.67
CA MET A 66 1.17 4.09 0.52
C MET A 66 0.95 5.57 0.19
N VAL A 67 1.89 6.18 -0.55
CA VAL A 67 1.82 7.59 -0.92
C VAL A 67 0.68 7.84 -1.91
N ARG A 68 0.48 6.93 -2.89
CA ARG A 68 -0.61 7.04 -3.87
C ARG A 68 -1.98 6.93 -3.23
N ALA A 69 -2.16 5.96 -2.32
CA ALA A 69 -3.41 5.78 -1.59
C ALA A 69 -3.74 6.99 -0.71
N LEU A 70 -2.75 7.56 -0.01
CA LEU A 70 -2.95 8.78 0.79
C LEU A 70 -3.30 9.98 -0.08
N ASN A 71 -2.64 10.16 -1.23
CA ASN A 71 -2.98 11.23 -2.17
C ASN A 71 -4.42 11.09 -2.67
N ASP A 72 -4.81 9.91 -3.15
CA ASP A 72 -6.17 9.65 -3.63
C ASP A 72 -7.20 9.84 -2.51
N LEU A 73 -6.89 9.41 -1.28
CA LEU A 73 -7.74 9.60 -0.12
C LEU A 73 -7.99 11.09 0.14
N PHE A 74 -6.92 11.89 0.24
CA PHE A 74 -7.04 13.33 0.54
C PHE A 74 -7.68 14.11 -0.60
N THR A 75 -7.35 13.79 -1.86
CA THR A 75 -8.03 14.37 -3.02
C THR A 75 -9.53 14.04 -3.03
N SER A 76 -9.91 12.83 -2.59
CA SER A 76 -11.31 12.40 -2.57
C SER A 76 -12.17 13.05 -1.48
N ILE A 77 -11.57 13.70 -0.47
CA ILE A 77 -12.25 14.33 0.66
C ILE A 77 -12.08 15.86 0.73
N ALA A 78 -11.22 16.45 -0.09
CA ALA A 78 -10.80 17.86 0.01
C ALA A 78 -11.96 18.87 0.05
N ASP A 79 -13.06 18.59 -0.65
CA ASP A 79 -14.22 19.49 -0.77
C ASP A 79 -15.55 18.81 -0.41
N LYS A 80 -15.52 17.76 0.44
CA LYS A 80 -16.72 17.02 0.84
C LYS A 80 -17.25 17.45 2.20
N GLU A 81 -18.54 17.73 2.24
CA GLU A 81 -19.32 17.92 3.47
C GLU A 81 -20.05 16.63 3.87
N PRO A 82 -20.12 16.28 5.17
CA PRO A 82 -19.44 16.94 6.29
C PRO A 82 -17.92 16.70 6.27
N ALA A 83 -17.17 17.58 6.95
CA ALA A 83 -15.72 17.49 7.05
C ALA A 83 -15.26 16.12 7.58
N HIS A 84 -14.27 15.54 6.91
CA HIS A 84 -13.68 14.25 7.28
C HIS A 84 -12.56 14.43 8.30
N ARG A 85 -12.43 13.49 9.25
CA ARG A 85 -11.31 13.45 10.20
C ARG A 85 -10.42 12.24 9.91
N VAL A 86 -9.19 12.49 9.46
CA VAL A 86 -8.18 11.46 9.20
C VAL A 86 -7.14 11.46 10.31
N LYS A 87 -6.79 10.26 10.80
CA LYS A 87 -5.67 10.03 11.73
C LYS A 87 -4.76 8.96 11.13
N LEU A 88 -3.45 9.13 11.26
CA LEU A 88 -2.46 8.19 10.74
C LEU A 88 -1.50 7.79 11.86
N SER A 89 -1.10 6.52 11.84
CA SER A 89 -0.08 5.95 12.71
C SER A 89 0.88 5.13 11.87
N TYR A 90 2.16 5.13 12.23
CA TYR A 90 3.18 4.34 11.54
C TYR A 90 4.05 3.63 12.58
N LEU A 91 3.96 2.31 12.59
CA LEU A 91 4.48 1.46 13.66
C LEU A 91 5.38 0.38 13.06
N GLU A 92 6.44 0.04 13.79
CA GLU A 92 7.26 -1.13 13.56
C GLU A 92 6.91 -2.20 14.59
N LEU A 93 6.78 -3.45 14.13
CA LEU A 93 6.71 -4.63 14.98
C LEU A 93 7.97 -5.47 14.70
N TYR A 94 8.87 -5.54 15.67
CA TYR A 94 10.10 -6.31 15.55
C TYR A 94 10.34 -7.10 16.83
N ASN A 95 10.48 -8.43 16.72
CA ASN A 95 10.67 -9.32 17.86
C ASN A 95 9.62 -9.09 18.97
N GLU A 96 8.34 -9.05 18.60
CA GLU A 96 7.20 -8.75 19.48
C GLU A 96 7.23 -7.38 20.19
N ASN A 97 8.19 -6.51 19.84
CA ASN A 97 8.25 -5.14 20.36
C ASN A 97 7.62 -4.19 19.35
N ILE A 98 6.73 -3.32 19.85
CA ILE A 98 6.08 -2.27 19.06
C ILE A 98 6.86 -0.98 19.24
N ARG A 99 7.24 -0.34 18.14
CA ARG A 99 7.90 0.95 18.12
C ARG A 99 7.12 1.95 17.29
N ASP A 100 6.89 3.14 17.83
CA ASP A 100 6.32 4.26 17.08
C ASP A 100 7.41 4.88 16.18
N LEU A 101 7.20 4.82 14.86
CA LEU A 101 8.13 5.38 13.88
C LEU A 101 7.97 6.88 13.70
N LEU A 102 6.85 7.46 14.15
CA LEU A 102 6.60 8.91 14.13
C LEU A 102 7.06 9.59 15.43
N ASN A 103 7.21 8.82 16.51
CA ASN A 103 7.84 9.29 17.75
C ASN A 103 8.87 8.29 18.29
N PRO A 104 10.06 8.20 17.68
CA PRO A 104 11.06 7.18 18.03
C PRO A 104 11.71 7.34 19.40
N SER A 105 11.47 8.48 20.07
CA SER A 105 12.05 8.85 21.37
C SER A 105 11.07 8.71 22.54
N ALA A 106 9.80 8.38 22.26
CA ALA A 106 8.81 8.07 23.29
C ALA A 106 9.06 6.72 23.97
#